data_AF-A0A820LL17-F1
#
_entry.id   AF-A0A820LL17-F1
#
_cell.length_a   1.000
_cell.length_b   1.000
_cell.length_c   1.000
_cell.angle_alpha   90.00
_cell.angle_beta   90.00
_cell.angle_gamma   90.00
#
_symmetry.space_group_name_H-M   'P 1'
#
loop_
_entity.id
_entity.type
_entity.pdbx_description
1 polymer ?
#
loop_
_entity_poly.entity_id
_entity_poly.type
_entity_poly.pdbx_seq_one_letter_code
_entity_poly.pdbx_strand_id
1 'polypeptide(L)'
;MNKLSDIPEISDSASPVFNDINQRQSILNYVDILHAGLRPELTIRHYAERYAALTVFDNLINPLFDNITVLYSASDGMNFSNVGSSIRLKNSVSAYNRGHGIAVTSRYGNVTLDNVHIFDNAGDGVYYAMNNTEWSLREQEESPKRLYKSFCETA
;
A
#
# COMPACT_ATOMS: atom_id res chain seq x y z
N MET A 1 -11.40 43.84 -19.69
CA MET A 1 -11.97 42.57 -20.18
C MET A 1 -10.80 41.78 -20.74
N ASN A 2 -10.32 40.78 -20.00
CA ASN A 2 -9.23 39.92 -20.47
C ASN A 2 -9.79 38.99 -21.56
N LYS A 3 -9.07 38.83 -22.66
CA LYS A 3 -9.53 37.96 -23.76
C LYS A 3 -9.34 36.51 -23.31
N LEU A 4 -10.27 35.65 -23.69
CA LEU A 4 -10.21 34.21 -23.40
C LEU A 4 -8.95 33.54 -24.00
N SER A 5 -8.26 34.21 -24.91
CA SER A 5 -6.97 33.83 -25.52
C SER A 5 -5.75 34.01 -24.61
N ASP A 6 -5.90 34.68 -23.47
CA ASP A 6 -4.78 35.02 -22.57
C ASP A 6 -4.62 33.99 -21.43
N ILE A 7 -5.38 32.90 -21.46
CA ILE A 7 -5.22 31.77 -20.55
C ILE A 7 -4.14 30.85 -21.13
N PRO A 8 -3.01 30.63 -20.45
CA PRO A 8 -2.00 29.69 -20.94
C PRO A 8 -2.62 28.29 -21.07
N GLU A 9 -2.45 27.67 -22.24
CA GLU A 9 -2.68 26.23 -22.40
C GLU A 9 -1.84 25.51 -21.35
N ILE A 10 -2.51 24.90 -20.37
CA ILE A 10 -1.87 23.94 -19.47
C ILE A 10 -1.51 22.78 -20.38
N SER A 11 -0.22 22.62 -20.70
CA SER A 11 0.23 21.42 -21.39
C SER A 11 -0.07 20.23 -20.47
N ASP A 12 -0.81 19.25 -20.97
CA ASP A 12 -1.15 17.99 -20.30
C ASP A 12 0.08 17.16 -19.83
N SER A 13 1.29 17.70 -19.96
CA SER A 13 2.55 17.11 -19.55
C SER A 13 2.90 17.33 -18.07
N ALA A 14 2.03 17.97 -17.27
CA ALA A 14 2.31 18.33 -15.87
C ALA A 14 1.43 17.62 -14.82
N SER A 15 0.88 16.45 -15.14
CA SER A 15 0.39 15.50 -14.12
C SER A 15 0.97 14.12 -14.41
N PRO A 16 1.97 13.63 -13.65
CA PRO A 16 2.57 12.33 -13.88
C PRO A 16 1.64 11.14 -13.56
N VAL A 17 0.32 11.35 -13.41
CA VAL A 17 -0.55 10.41 -12.69
C VAL A 17 -1.52 9.62 -13.58
N PHE A 18 -1.73 9.94 -14.87
CA PHE A 18 -2.80 9.26 -15.62
C PHE A 18 -2.49 8.84 -17.06
N ASN A 19 -1.25 8.42 -17.36
CA ASN A 19 -0.95 7.74 -18.62
C ASN A 19 -0.48 6.29 -18.37
N ASP A 20 -1.38 5.45 -17.85
CA ASP A 20 -1.32 4.00 -18.05
C ASP A 20 -2.68 3.30 -17.74
N ILE A 21 -3.77 3.79 -18.34
CA ILE A 21 -5.14 3.24 -18.21
C ILE A 21 -5.35 1.89 -18.93
N ASN A 22 -4.29 1.19 -19.32
CA ASN A 22 -4.34 -0.16 -19.91
C ASN A 22 -3.63 -1.23 -19.09
N GLN A 23 -3.20 -0.94 -17.85
CA GLN A 23 -2.62 -1.96 -16.99
C GLN A 23 -3.71 -2.82 -16.31
N ARG A 24 -3.55 -4.14 -16.39
CA ARG A 24 -4.46 -5.11 -15.77
C ARG A 24 -4.35 -4.99 -14.24
N GLN A 25 -5.43 -4.60 -13.60
CA GLN A 25 -5.51 -4.61 -12.14
C GLN A 25 -5.40 -6.06 -11.66
N SER A 26 -4.40 -6.35 -10.82
CA SER A 26 -4.22 -7.68 -10.23
C SER A 26 -5.26 -7.92 -9.14
N ILE A 27 -5.60 -9.19 -8.92
CA ILE A 27 -6.59 -9.60 -7.92
C ILE A 27 -5.93 -10.63 -7.00
N LEU A 28 -6.05 -10.43 -5.69
CA LEU A 28 -5.80 -11.46 -4.70
C LEU A 28 -7.15 -11.90 -4.14
N ASN A 29 -7.49 -13.18 -4.30
CA ASN A 29 -8.77 -13.72 -3.87
C ASN A 29 -8.70 -15.12 -3.24
N TYR A 30 -9.56 -15.38 -2.25
CA TYR A 30 -9.66 -16.68 -1.57
C TYR A 30 -8.33 -17.18 -0.99
N VAL A 31 -7.70 -16.31 -0.19
CA VAL A 31 -6.38 -16.60 0.41
C VAL A 31 -6.43 -16.47 1.92
N ASP A 32 -5.97 -17.53 2.60
CA ASP A 32 -5.72 -17.52 4.03
C ASP A 32 -4.22 -17.36 4.31
N ILE A 33 -3.86 -16.32 5.05
CA ILE A 33 -2.50 -16.02 5.49
C ILE A 33 -2.44 -16.15 7.01
N LEU A 34 -1.80 -17.21 7.49
CA LEU A 34 -1.77 -17.58 8.91
C LEU A 34 -0.33 -17.55 9.44
N HIS A 35 -0.13 -17.00 10.64
CA HIS A 35 1.16 -17.03 11.36
C HIS A 35 2.36 -16.42 10.61
N ALA A 36 2.10 -15.51 9.66
CA ALA A 36 3.14 -14.88 8.84
C ALA A 36 3.83 -13.71 9.56
N GLY A 37 4.90 -13.19 8.94
CA GLY A 37 5.56 -11.96 9.38
C GLY A 37 6.75 -12.13 10.32
N LEU A 38 7.15 -13.36 10.65
CA LEU A 38 8.42 -13.63 11.34
C LEU A 38 9.51 -13.87 10.30
N ARG A 39 10.58 -13.07 10.35
CA ARG A 39 11.85 -13.44 9.69
C ARG A 39 12.67 -14.27 10.68
N PRO A 40 12.91 -15.57 10.42
CA PRO A 40 13.70 -16.40 11.31
C PRO A 40 15.19 -16.12 11.09
N GLU A 41 15.67 -14.94 11.50
CA GLU A 41 17.10 -14.68 11.52
C GLU A 41 17.67 -15.02 12.90
N LEU A 42 18.37 -16.16 12.93
CA LEU A 42 19.09 -16.69 14.08
C LEU A 42 20.36 -15.86 14.32
N THR A 43 20.25 -14.66 14.87
CA THR A 43 21.41 -14.02 15.53
C THR A 43 21.04 -13.54 16.92
N ILE A 44 21.85 -13.97 17.89
CA ILE A 44 21.59 -14.06 19.33
C ILE A 44 21.45 -12.68 20.01
N ARG A 45 21.29 -11.57 19.29
CA ARG A 45 21.31 -10.22 19.90
C ARG A 45 20.34 -9.16 19.38
N HIS A 46 19.46 -9.43 18.42
CA HIS A 46 18.51 -8.40 17.99
C HIS A 46 17.10 -8.98 17.87
N TYR A 47 16.13 -8.22 18.35
CA TYR A 47 14.70 -8.50 18.23
C TYR A 47 14.38 -9.05 16.84
N ALA A 48 13.69 -10.19 16.77
CA ALA A 48 13.24 -10.74 15.50
C ALA A 48 12.52 -9.64 14.71
N GLU A 49 12.96 -9.39 13.47
CA GLU A 49 12.30 -8.44 12.57
C GLU A 49 10.88 -8.95 12.30
N ARG A 50 9.90 -8.09 12.56
CA ARG A 50 8.48 -8.41 12.40
C ARG A 50 7.94 -7.61 11.23
N TYR A 51 7.36 -8.30 10.27
CA TYR A 51 6.71 -7.72 9.10
C TYR A 51 5.20 -7.98 9.17
N ALA A 52 4.43 -7.15 8.46
CA ALA A 52 3.01 -7.45 8.25
C ALA A 52 2.86 -8.76 7.46
N ALA A 53 1.76 -9.47 7.66
CA ALA A 53 1.50 -10.70 6.92
C ALA A 53 1.27 -10.44 5.42
N LEU A 54 0.63 -9.33 5.08
CA LEU A 54 0.48 -8.83 3.72
C LEU A 54 0.99 -7.40 3.64
N THR A 55 1.87 -7.10 2.68
CA THR A 55 2.35 -5.73 2.44
C THR A 55 2.09 -5.33 0.99
N VAL A 56 1.52 -4.13 0.81
CA VAL A 56 1.41 -3.44 -0.48
C VAL A 56 2.21 -2.15 -0.35
N PHE A 57 3.19 -1.94 -1.23
CA PHE A 57 4.08 -0.79 -1.15
C PHE A 57 4.15 -0.05 -2.49
N ASP A 58 4.12 1.30 -2.43
CA ASP A 58 4.42 2.22 -3.54
C ASP A 58 3.73 1.90 -4.88
N ASN A 59 2.49 1.40 -4.80
CA ASN A 59 1.75 1.02 -6.00
C ASN A 59 0.90 2.17 -6.52
N LEU A 60 1.10 2.51 -7.79
CA LEU A 60 0.23 3.41 -8.56
C LEU A 60 -1.14 2.75 -8.81
N ILE A 61 -1.18 1.44 -9.03
CA ILE A 61 -2.42 0.65 -9.20
C ILE A 61 -2.45 -0.45 -8.15
N ASN A 62 -3.31 -0.31 -7.14
CA ASN A 62 -3.43 -1.32 -6.09
C ASN A 62 -4.19 -2.56 -6.58
N PRO A 63 -3.80 -3.76 -6.12
CA PRO A 63 -4.60 -4.95 -6.34
C PRO A 63 -6.00 -4.84 -5.73
N LEU A 64 -6.95 -5.61 -6.26
CA LEU A 64 -8.23 -5.85 -5.59
C LEU A 64 -8.09 -7.01 -4.61
N PHE A 65 -8.68 -6.87 -3.43
CA PHE A 65 -8.65 -7.88 -2.38
C PHE A 65 -10.06 -8.34 -2.06
N ASP A 66 -10.32 -9.65 -2.15
CA ASP A 66 -11.63 -10.25 -1.89
C ASP A 66 -11.50 -11.64 -1.25
N ASN A 67 -12.26 -11.94 -0.20
CA ASN A 67 -12.15 -13.21 0.53
C ASN A 67 -10.72 -13.50 1.01
N ILE A 68 -10.12 -12.54 1.73
CA ILE A 68 -8.79 -12.69 2.34
C ILE A 68 -8.94 -12.86 3.85
N THR A 69 -8.29 -13.88 4.40
CA THR A 69 -8.22 -14.11 5.84
C THR A 69 -6.79 -13.92 6.30
N VAL A 70 -6.55 -13.02 7.26
CA VAL A 70 -5.23 -12.83 7.88
C VAL A 70 -5.34 -13.01 9.38
N LEU A 71 -4.67 -14.05 9.90
CA LEU A 71 -4.73 -14.39 11.31
C LEU A 71 -3.34 -14.61 11.93
N TYR A 72 -3.21 -14.19 13.19
CA TYR A 72 -2.06 -14.49 14.04
C TYR A 72 -0.72 -14.01 13.49
N SER A 73 -0.69 -12.89 12.76
CA SER A 73 0.56 -12.35 12.22
C SER A 73 1.48 -11.80 13.31
N ALA A 74 2.78 -11.77 13.01
CA ALA A 74 3.81 -11.31 13.92
C ALA A 74 3.79 -9.79 14.17
N SER A 75 3.16 -9.03 13.28
CA SER A 75 3.00 -7.57 13.29
C SER A 75 1.58 -7.23 12.85
N ASP A 76 1.39 -6.25 11.96
CA ASP A 76 0.09 -5.94 11.36
C ASP A 76 -0.45 -7.11 10.52
N GLY A 77 -1.76 -7.23 10.41
CA GLY A 77 -2.38 -8.16 9.47
C GLY A 77 -2.07 -7.76 8.03
N MET A 78 -2.52 -6.57 7.63
CA MET A 78 -2.26 -6.00 6.30
C MET A 78 -1.65 -4.61 6.45
N ASN A 79 -0.58 -4.32 5.70
CA ASN A 79 0.04 -3.01 5.64
C ASN A 79 0.04 -2.47 4.21
N PHE A 80 -0.67 -1.37 4.00
CA PHE A 80 -0.71 -0.64 2.75
C PHE A 80 0.09 0.65 2.90
N SER A 81 1.34 0.62 2.47
CA SER A 81 2.29 1.72 2.66
C SER A 81 2.52 2.49 1.38
N ASN A 82 2.34 3.81 1.45
CA ASN A 82 2.56 4.73 0.34
C ASN A 82 1.70 4.40 -0.90
N VAL A 83 0.44 4.00 -0.72
CA VAL A 83 -0.42 3.66 -1.86
C VAL A 83 -0.84 4.89 -2.67
N GLY A 84 -0.77 4.78 -3.99
CA GLY A 84 -1.09 5.86 -4.94
C GLY A 84 -2.53 5.86 -5.47
N SER A 85 -3.24 4.74 -5.34
CA SER A 85 -4.65 4.59 -5.77
C SER A 85 -5.55 4.08 -4.63
N SER A 86 -6.85 3.93 -4.91
CA SER A 86 -7.81 3.38 -3.94
C SER A 86 -7.47 1.96 -3.52
N ILE A 87 -7.63 1.64 -2.25
CA ILE A 87 -7.61 0.25 -1.75
C ILE A 87 -9.04 -0.24 -1.63
N ARG A 88 -9.33 -1.43 -2.14
CA ARG A 88 -10.64 -2.08 -1.99
C ARG A 88 -10.43 -3.48 -1.40
N LEU A 89 -10.98 -3.69 -0.20
CA LEU A 89 -10.97 -4.97 0.49
C LEU A 89 -12.41 -5.41 0.76
N LYS A 90 -12.73 -6.64 0.34
CA LYS A 90 -14.07 -7.21 0.44
C LYS A 90 -14.10 -8.56 1.13
N ASN A 91 -15.18 -8.87 1.84
CA ASN A 91 -15.48 -10.21 2.37
C ASN A 91 -14.31 -10.83 3.15
N SER A 92 -13.59 -10.01 3.91
CA SER A 92 -12.28 -10.38 4.45
C SER A 92 -12.26 -10.33 5.97
N VAL A 93 -11.30 -11.05 6.56
CA VAL A 93 -11.10 -11.12 8.00
C VAL A 93 -9.65 -10.76 8.34
N SER A 94 -9.45 -9.88 9.31
CA SER A 94 -8.13 -9.61 9.89
C SER A 94 -8.22 -9.65 11.41
N ALA A 95 -7.71 -10.71 12.03
CA ALA A 95 -7.89 -10.91 13.47
C ALA A 95 -6.69 -11.56 14.18
N TYR A 96 -6.60 -11.34 15.49
CA TYR A 96 -5.57 -11.94 16.35
C TYR A 96 -4.11 -11.58 15.95
N ASN A 97 -3.91 -10.49 15.22
CA ASN A 97 -2.58 -10.04 14.81
C ASN A 97 -1.88 -9.26 15.92
N ARG A 98 -0.55 -9.33 16.00
CA ARG A 98 0.24 -8.66 17.05
C ARG A 98 0.39 -7.15 16.89
N GLY A 99 0.07 -6.61 15.71
CA GLY A 99 -0.02 -5.19 15.41
C GLY A 99 -1.46 -4.78 15.11
N HIS A 100 -1.63 -3.86 14.17
CA HIS A 100 -2.93 -3.44 13.67
C HIS A 100 -3.61 -4.55 12.84
N GLY A 101 -4.93 -4.52 12.74
CA GLY A 101 -5.63 -5.38 11.79
C GLY A 101 -5.30 -5.00 10.35
N ILE A 102 -5.48 -3.72 10.04
CA ILE A 102 -5.11 -3.09 8.77
C ILE A 102 -4.44 -1.74 9.06
N ALA A 103 -3.22 -1.57 8.58
CA ALA A 103 -2.52 -0.30 8.59
C ALA A 103 -2.49 0.29 7.17
N VAL A 104 -2.88 1.55 7.02
CA VAL A 104 -2.86 2.27 5.75
C VAL A 104 -2.13 3.59 5.91
N THR A 105 -1.11 3.77 5.07
CA THR A 105 -0.47 5.06 4.84
C THR A 105 -0.70 5.45 3.38
N SER A 106 -1.59 6.41 3.14
CA SER A 106 -2.05 6.76 1.79
C SER A 106 -1.48 8.08 1.29
N ARG A 107 -1.12 8.14 -0.01
CA ARG A 107 -0.72 9.39 -0.70
C ARG A 107 -1.92 10.19 -1.17
N TYR A 108 -2.80 9.53 -1.91
CA TYR A 108 -3.98 10.09 -2.57
C TYR A 108 -5.22 9.19 -2.46
N GLY A 109 -5.03 7.94 -2.05
CA GLY A 109 -6.01 6.88 -2.15
C GLY A 109 -7.02 6.89 -1.00
N ASN A 110 -8.27 6.60 -1.34
CA ASN A 110 -9.31 6.21 -0.41
C ASN A 110 -9.22 4.71 -0.09
N VAL A 111 -9.72 4.32 1.09
CA VAL A 111 -9.85 2.92 1.48
C VAL A 111 -11.34 2.58 1.53
N THR A 112 -11.73 1.49 0.87
CA THR A 112 -13.09 0.93 0.96
C THR A 112 -13.00 -0.45 1.56
N LEU A 113 -13.65 -0.61 2.72
CA LEU A 113 -13.82 -1.89 3.41
C LEU A 113 -15.30 -2.27 3.30
N ASP A 114 -15.59 -3.41 2.68
CA ASP A 114 -16.95 -3.88 2.41
C ASP A 114 -17.10 -5.32 2.91
N ASN A 115 -17.99 -5.57 3.86
CA ASN A 115 -18.12 -6.86 4.54
C ASN A 115 -16.77 -7.37 5.11
N VAL A 116 -16.07 -6.51 5.87
CA VAL A 116 -14.77 -6.84 6.47
C VAL A 116 -14.89 -6.93 7.99
N HIS A 117 -14.40 -8.02 8.57
CA HIS A 117 -14.41 -8.26 10.01
C HIS A 117 -12.99 -8.09 10.58
N ILE A 118 -12.83 -7.18 11.53
CA ILE A 118 -11.53 -6.87 12.13
C ILE A 118 -11.69 -6.86 13.65
N PHE A 119 -11.04 -7.80 14.34
CA PHE A 119 -11.24 -8.00 15.78
C PHE A 119 -10.01 -8.64 16.43
N ASP A 120 -9.87 -8.45 17.74
CA ASP A 120 -8.83 -9.06 18.59
C ASP A 120 -7.38 -8.87 18.11
N ASN A 121 -7.11 -7.78 17.38
CA ASN A 121 -5.74 -7.35 17.05
C ASN A 121 -5.17 -6.56 18.23
N ALA A 122 -3.85 -6.64 18.46
CA ALA A 122 -3.23 -5.97 19.61
C ALA A 122 -3.10 -4.45 19.43
N GLY A 123 -3.03 -3.97 18.19
CA GLY A 123 -3.14 -2.55 17.83
C GLY A 123 -4.56 -2.18 17.39
N ASP A 124 -4.69 -1.03 16.72
CA ASP A 124 -5.97 -0.61 16.14
C ASP A 124 -6.51 -1.63 15.12
N GLY A 125 -7.83 -1.77 15.04
CA GLY A 125 -8.46 -2.54 13.97
C GLY A 125 -8.07 -1.97 12.59
N VAL A 126 -8.30 -0.68 12.40
CA VAL A 126 -7.85 0.07 11.22
C VAL A 126 -7.07 1.29 11.67
N TYR A 127 -5.79 1.34 11.32
CA TYR A 127 -4.96 2.54 11.42
C TYR A 127 -4.88 3.21 10.04
N TYR A 128 -5.24 4.48 9.94
CA TYR A 128 -5.15 5.24 8.70
C TYR A 128 -4.39 6.55 8.90
N ALA A 129 -3.36 6.76 8.10
CA ALA A 129 -2.59 7.99 8.05
C ALA A 129 -2.46 8.50 6.60
N MET A 130 -2.55 9.81 6.42
CA MET A 130 -2.28 10.46 5.14
C MET A 130 -0.81 10.88 5.10
N ASN A 131 -0.09 10.53 4.03
CA ASN A 131 1.31 10.88 3.81
C ASN A 131 1.48 11.66 2.50
N ASN A 132 1.04 12.92 2.51
CA ASN A 132 1.04 13.83 1.36
C ASN A 132 2.04 14.99 1.51
N THR A 133 3.15 14.79 2.22
CA THR A 133 4.17 15.84 2.41
C THR A 133 4.97 16.10 1.13
N GLU A 134 5.44 17.33 0.89
CA GLU A 134 6.34 17.61 -0.25
C GLU A 134 7.60 16.73 -0.24
N TRP A 135 8.09 16.36 0.94
CA TRP A 135 9.21 15.45 1.10
C TRP A 135 8.88 14.05 0.58
N SER A 136 7.71 13.51 0.94
CA SER A 136 7.27 12.22 0.42
C SER A 136 7.12 12.25 -1.09
N LEU A 137 6.61 13.35 -1.68
CA LEU A 137 6.48 13.52 -3.13
C LEU A 137 7.83 13.53 -3.87
N ARG A 138 8.89 14.13 -3.31
CA ARG A 138 10.23 14.17 -3.94
C ARG A 138 10.96 12.83 -3.91
N GLU A 139 10.87 12.11 -2.80
CA GLU A 139 11.46 10.77 -2.67
C GLU A 139 10.87 9.77 -3.69
N GLN A 140 9.64 10.03 -4.16
CA GLN A 140 8.90 9.26 -5.16
C GLN A 140 9.31 9.52 -6.61
N GLU A 141 9.81 10.69 -6.99
CA GLU A 141 10.33 10.88 -8.36
C GLU A 141 11.67 10.19 -8.56
N GLU A 142 12.42 10.02 -7.47
CA GLU A 142 13.75 9.44 -7.47
C GLU A 142 13.72 7.92 -7.28
N SER A 143 12.74 7.36 -6.56
CA SER A 143 12.71 5.93 -6.21
C SER A 143 12.44 4.98 -7.39
N PRO A 144 11.43 5.20 -8.27
CA PRO A 144 11.24 4.40 -9.48
C PRO A 144 12.43 4.52 -10.44
N LYS A 145 13.01 5.72 -10.57
CA LYS A 145 14.22 5.95 -11.39
C LYS A 145 15.43 5.20 -10.82
N ARG A 146 15.60 5.17 -9.49
CA ARG A 146 16.67 4.41 -8.82
C ARG A 146 16.48 2.90 -8.92
N LEU A 147 15.26 2.39 -8.71
CA LEU A 147 14.95 0.95 -8.77
C LEU A 147 15.06 0.40 -10.19
N TYR A 148 14.53 1.13 -11.19
CA TYR A 148 14.65 0.75 -12.60
C TYR A 148 16.11 0.76 -13.06
N LYS A 149 16.88 1.79 -12.69
CA LYS A 149 18.31 1.88 -12.99
C LYS A 149 19.11 0.74 -12.33
N SER A 150 18.85 0.45 -11.06
CA SER A 150 19.49 -0.67 -10.35
C SER A 150 19.19 -2.02 -11.02
N PHE A 151 17.97 -2.22 -11.51
CA PHE A 151 17.57 -3.45 -12.21
C PHE A 151 18.25 -3.58 -13.59
N CYS A 152 18.36 -2.48 -14.34
CA CYS A 152 19.04 -2.47 -15.65
C CYS A 152 20.57 -2.53 -15.55
N GLU A 153 21.17 -2.10 -14.43
CA GLU A 153 22.63 -2.12 -14.24
C GLU A 153 23.14 -3.44 -13.63
N THR A 154 22.24 -4.33 -13.20
CA THR A 154 22.58 -5.65 -12.64
C THR A 154 22.19 -6.83 -13.56
N ALA A 155 21.72 -6.55 -14.77
CA ALA A 155 21.44 -7.51 -15.84
C ALA A 155 22.50 -7.42 -16.95
#